data_AF-A0A935K1Y8-F1
#
_entry.id   AF-A0A935K1Y8-F1
#
_cell.length_a   1.000
_cell.length_b   1.000
_cell.length_c   1.000
_cell.angle_alpha   90.00
_cell.angle_beta   90.00
_cell.angle_gamma   90.00
#
_symmetry.space_group_name_H-M   'P 1'
#
loop_
_entity.id
_entity.type
_entity.pdbx_description
1 polymer ?
#
loop_
_entity_poly.entity_id
_entity_poly.type
_entity_poly.pdbx_seq_one_letter_code
_entity_poly.pdbx_strand_id
1 'polypeptide(L)'
;MKLDLDDSPSLSLERKVSMHEAREAIIDRLARDLPTSIDLERFLNVVVSEIGRMLHADRCDLLQLSEGQDLVINHEWRKDKSVPKSQGTTIPFDAAKLGERLDITKPIRINDTSKTKDATLKFFAKALETRSLLIIPIIQNDRVLGLLGLHDTHEARVWLDEEVAFLESIARQMAIGYQYTSLYVNQEQESRRTNALLEIANTLNSHSDFKDVSERVVERAIGLVGADYGALGVLDQSGKRISLETFKSAEGIKLGKMLKMFDQYDKGVDIDSFATLGNILRDGKTLKLVDSEMPLTIRLF
;
A
#
# COMPACT_ATOMS: atom_id res chain seq x y z
N MET A 1 18.36 -42.05 35.08
CA MET A 1 17.63 -40.98 34.37
C MET A 1 18.35 -39.68 34.67
N LYS A 2 19.33 -39.29 33.84
CA LYS A 2 19.95 -37.97 33.94
C LYS A 2 18.93 -36.97 33.40
N LEU A 3 18.54 -35.99 34.21
CA LEU A 3 17.92 -34.79 33.67
C LEU A 3 19.01 -34.11 32.84
N ASP A 4 18.85 -34.13 31.53
CA ASP A 4 19.54 -33.19 30.65
C ASP A 4 19.02 -31.81 31.04
N LEU A 5 19.81 -31.08 31.84
CA LEU A 5 19.67 -29.64 31.98
C LEU A 5 19.83 -29.08 30.57
N ASP A 6 18.77 -28.44 30.09
CA ASP A 6 18.71 -27.77 28.79
C ASP A 6 19.77 -26.67 28.76
N ASP A 7 20.98 -27.01 28.29
CA ASP A 7 22.16 -26.14 28.14
C ASP A 7 21.99 -25.16 26.96
N SER A 8 20.73 -24.87 26.59
CA SER A 8 20.38 -23.90 25.57
C SER A 8 20.67 -22.48 26.09
N PRO A 9 21.35 -21.64 25.31
CA PRO A 9 21.64 -20.27 25.72
C PRO A 9 20.34 -19.52 26.04
N SER A 10 20.24 -18.98 27.25
CA SER A 10 19.07 -18.23 27.75
C SER A 10 19.49 -16.82 28.17
N LEU A 11 18.57 -15.87 28.03
CA LEU A 11 18.76 -14.52 28.54
C LEU A 11 18.88 -14.49 30.08
N SER A 12 19.59 -13.49 30.60
CA SER A 12 19.62 -13.20 32.04
C SER A 12 18.23 -12.78 32.55
N LEU A 13 17.96 -12.99 33.84
CA LEU A 13 16.69 -12.62 34.46
C LEU A 13 16.41 -11.10 34.32
N GLU A 14 17.44 -10.27 34.49
CA GLU A 14 17.34 -8.82 34.31
C GLU A 14 16.89 -8.44 32.88
N ARG A 15 17.45 -9.10 31.86
CA ARG A 15 17.01 -8.89 30.47
C ARG A 15 15.57 -9.35 30.25
N LYS A 16 15.18 -10.50 30.82
CA LYS A 16 13.80 -11.02 30.72
C LYS A 16 12.79 -10.03 31.32
N VAL A 17 13.10 -9.46 32.49
CA VAL A 17 12.27 -8.44 33.14
C VAL A 17 12.20 -7.17 32.29
N SER A 18 13.34 -6.67 31.82
CA SER A 18 13.39 -5.45 30.99
C SER A 18 12.59 -5.61 29.68
N MET A 19 12.64 -6.78 29.04
CA MET A 19 11.83 -7.07 27.85
C MET A 19 10.34 -7.12 28.17
N HIS A 20 9.95 -7.65 29.32
CA HIS A 20 8.56 -7.63 29.75
C HIS A 20 8.06 -6.20 30.01
N GLU A 21 8.84 -5.36 30.69
CA GLU A 21 8.51 -3.95 30.93
C GLU A 21 8.40 -3.15 29.63
N ALA A 22 9.34 -3.36 28.69
CA ALA A 22 9.29 -2.72 27.38
C ALA A 22 8.04 -3.12 26.59
N ARG A 23 7.63 -4.40 26.67
CA ARG A 23 6.38 -4.87 26.07
C ARG A 23 5.18 -4.09 26.60
N GLU A 24 5.04 -4.00 27.92
CA GLU A 24 3.92 -3.29 28.55
C GLU A 24 3.94 -1.81 28.13
N ALA A 25 5.10 -1.14 28.13
CA ALA A 25 5.22 0.26 27.74
C ALA A 25 4.80 0.54 26.28
N ILE A 26 5.08 -0.40 25.36
CA ILE A 26 4.67 -0.31 23.96
C ILE A 26 3.16 -0.51 23.81
N ILE A 27 2.59 -1.50 24.51
CA ILE A 27 1.14 -1.75 24.54
C ILE A 27 0.37 -0.53 25.06
N ASP A 28 0.85 0.03 26.16
CA ASP A 28 0.27 1.21 26.79
C ASP A 28 0.27 2.45 25.87
N ARG A 29 1.36 2.65 25.11
CA ARG A 29 1.43 3.73 24.12
C ARG A 29 0.48 3.50 22.95
N LEU A 30 0.38 2.26 22.44
CA LEU A 30 -0.60 1.90 21.41
C LEU A 30 -2.03 2.25 21.82
N ALA A 31 -2.42 1.88 23.04
CA ALA A 31 -3.78 2.14 23.53
C ALA A 31 -4.10 3.63 23.67
N ARG A 32 -3.11 4.47 23.99
CA ARG A 32 -3.29 5.91 24.19
C ARG A 32 -3.27 6.74 22.90
N ASP A 33 -2.43 6.37 21.93
CA ASP A 33 -2.13 7.22 20.76
C ASP A 33 -2.93 6.82 19.49
N LEU A 34 -3.60 5.67 19.50
CA LEU A 34 -4.51 5.21 18.43
C LEU A 34 -5.71 6.11 18.06
N PRO A 35 -6.23 7.04 18.90
CA PRO A 35 -7.39 7.86 18.53
C PRO A 35 -7.15 8.88 17.40
N THR A 36 -5.91 9.12 16.97
CA THR A 36 -5.61 10.05 15.87
C THR A 36 -4.66 9.41 14.86
N SER A 37 -5.15 9.20 13.64
CA SER A 37 -4.42 8.62 12.49
C SER A 37 -3.10 9.30 12.10
N ILE A 38 -2.77 10.43 12.75
CA ILE A 38 -1.65 11.30 12.42
C ILE A 38 -0.30 10.80 12.96
N ASP A 39 -0.26 9.84 13.90
CA ASP A 39 1.02 9.41 14.49
C ASP A 39 1.35 7.90 14.36
N LEU A 40 0.76 7.15 13.42
CA LEU A 40 1.21 5.76 13.20
C LEU A 40 2.65 5.72 12.67
N GLU A 41 2.97 6.56 11.69
CA GLU A 41 4.30 6.61 11.08
C GLU A 41 5.40 6.91 12.12
N ARG A 42 5.17 7.90 12.99
CA ARG A 42 6.14 8.25 14.03
C ARG A 42 6.08 7.28 15.21
N PHE A 43 4.96 6.65 15.51
CA PHE A 43 4.90 5.50 16.41
C PHE A 43 5.76 4.32 15.90
N LEU A 44 5.59 3.90 14.65
CA LEU A 44 6.36 2.80 14.05
C LEU A 44 7.86 3.10 14.08
N ASN A 45 8.25 4.35 13.81
CA ASN A 45 9.62 4.81 13.97
C ASN A 45 10.13 4.68 15.42
N VAL A 46 9.32 5.04 16.41
CA VAL A 46 9.67 4.88 17.83
C VAL A 46 9.84 3.41 18.20
N VAL A 47 8.90 2.54 17.81
CA VAL A 47 8.95 1.10 18.10
C VAL A 47 10.19 0.44 17.50
N VAL A 48 10.45 0.67 16.21
CA VAL A 48 11.65 0.15 15.54
C VAL A 48 12.92 0.61 16.25
N SER A 49 12.93 1.86 16.72
CA SER A 49 14.04 2.43 17.47
C SER A 49 14.22 1.82 18.86
N GLU A 50 13.15 1.58 19.60
CA GLU A 50 13.20 0.96 20.92
C GLU A 50 13.62 -0.51 20.83
N ILE A 51 13.04 -1.26 19.89
CA ILE A 51 13.39 -2.66 19.64
C ILE A 51 14.88 -2.81 19.32
N GLY A 52 15.39 -2.01 18.37
CA GLY A 52 16.78 -2.09 17.95
C GLY A 52 17.76 -1.80 19.08
N ARG A 53 17.50 -0.77 19.89
CA ARG A 53 18.32 -0.46 21.07
C ARG A 53 18.26 -1.57 22.12
N MET A 54 17.06 -2.05 22.43
CA MET A 54 16.83 -3.01 23.52
C MET A 54 17.43 -4.38 23.21
N LEU A 55 17.31 -4.84 21.96
CA LEU A 55 17.92 -6.10 21.52
C LEU A 55 19.38 -5.93 21.08
N HIS A 56 19.94 -4.72 21.19
CA HIS A 56 21.30 -4.38 20.80
C HIS A 56 21.63 -4.82 19.35
N ALA A 57 20.66 -4.70 18.45
CA ALA A 57 20.89 -4.95 17.03
C ALA A 57 21.64 -3.77 16.39
N ASP A 58 22.34 -4.00 15.29
CA ASP A 58 22.94 -2.90 14.51
C ASP A 58 21.88 -2.16 13.67
N ARG A 59 20.87 -2.88 13.16
CA ARG A 59 19.71 -2.33 12.46
C ARG A 59 18.42 -3.03 12.86
N CYS A 60 17.35 -2.25 12.96
CA CYS A 60 15.98 -2.72 13.06
C CYS A 60 15.17 -2.04 11.95
N ASP A 61 14.34 -2.76 11.21
CA ASP A 61 13.55 -2.20 10.13
C ASP A 61 12.18 -2.84 9.98
N LEU A 62 11.25 -2.11 9.36
CA LEU A 62 9.95 -2.62 8.96
C LEU A 62 9.87 -2.68 7.44
N LEU A 63 9.36 -3.81 6.97
CA LEU A 63 9.07 -4.05 5.57
C LEU A 63 7.56 -4.16 5.41
N GLN A 64 6.99 -3.39 4.50
CA GLN A 64 5.58 -3.44 4.17
C GLN A 64 5.39 -4.04 2.78
N LEU A 65 4.38 -4.90 2.64
CA LEU A 65 3.94 -5.40 1.34
C LEU A 65 3.23 -4.28 0.58
N SER A 66 3.76 -3.95 -0.60
CA SER A 66 3.14 -3.02 -1.53
C SER A 66 2.07 -3.70 -2.41
N GLU A 67 1.21 -2.91 -3.07
CA GLU A 67 0.17 -3.41 -3.98
C GLU A 67 0.73 -4.23 -5.16
N GLY A 68 2.00 -4.02 -5.53
CA GLY A 68 2.73 -4.77 -6.56
C GLY A 68 3.37 -6.07 -6.07
N GLN A 69 3.02 -6.52 -4.86
CA GLN A 69 3.65 -7.61 -4.10
C GLN A 69 5.06 -7.35 -3.59
N ASP A 70 5.79 -6.32 -4.03
CA ASP A 70 7.13 -6.02 -3.52
C ASP A 70 7.15 -5.64 -2.03
N LEU A 71 8.23 -5.98 -1.33
CA LEU A 71 8.50 -5.56 0.04
C LEU A 71 9.29 -4.25 0.04
N VAL A 72 8.79 -3.23 0.71
CA VAL A 72 9.46 -1.93 0.82
C VAL A 72 9.85 -1.67 2.26
N ILE A 73 11.10 -1.29 2.50
CA ILE A 73 11.57 -0.88 3.82
C ILE A 73 11.09 0.55 4.10
N ASN A 74 10.05 0.70 4.92
CA ASN A 74 9.42 2.00 5.18
C ASN A 74 9.97 2.69 6.45
N HIS A 75 10.32 1.91 7.48
CA HIS A 75 10.91 2.40 8.72
C HIS A 75 12.25 1.73 9.00
N GLU A 76 13.18 2.49 9.55
CA GLU A 76 14.51 1.99 9.90
C GLU A 76 15.02 2.71 11.15
N TRP A 77 15.61 1.94 12.06
CA TRP A 77 16.54 2.43 13.05
C TRP A 77 17.90 1.80 12.84
N ARG A 78 18.94 2.62 12.97
CA ARG A 78 20.34 2.21 12.91
C ARG A 78 21.04 2.62 14.20
N LYS A 79 21.90 1.74 14.70
CA LYS A 79 22.74 2.00 15.87
C LYS A 79 23.58 3.25 15.70
N ASP A 80 24.20 3.42 14.53
CA ASP A 80 24.97 4.60 14.17
C ASP A 80 25.12 4.73 12.64
N LYS A 81 25.92 5.71 12.19
CA LYS A 81 26.10 6.04 10.76
C LYS A 81 26.95 5.02 9.99
N SER A 82 27.68 4.14 10.66
CA SER A 82 28.47 3.08 10.02
C SER A 82 27.59 1.99 9.41
N VAL A 83 26.38 1.79 9.96
CA VAL A 83 25.42 0.82 9.46
C VAL A 83 24.80 1.33 8.15
N PRO A 84 24.85 0.56 7.04
CA PRO A 84 24.26 0.98 5.77
C PRO A 84 22.76 1.22 5.89
N LYS A 85 22.31 2.33 5.30
CA LYS A 85 20.89 2.69 5.22
C LYS A 85 20.16 1.73 4.28
N SER A 86 19.09 1.11 4.75
CA SER A 86 18.21 0.22 3.99
C SER A 86 16.86 0.87 3.66
N GLN A 87 16.43 1.92 4.39
CA GLN A 87 15.12 2.55 4.18
C GLN A 87 14.93 3.04 2.74
N GLY A 88 13.79 2.69 2.14
CA GLY A 88 13.44 2.94 0.73
C GLY A 88 13.87 1.81 -0.22
N THR A 89 14.65 0.84 0.25
CA THR A 89 14.97 -0.35 -0.56
C THR A 89 13.70 -1.12 -0.86
N THR A 90 13.50 -1.41 -2.14
CA THR A 90 12.46 -2.32 -2.62
C THR A 90 13.09 -3.68 -2.86
N ILE A 91 12.55 -4.68 -2.19
CA ILE A 91 12.93 -6.08 -2.33
C ILE A 91 11.87 -6.71 -3.23
N PRO A 92 12.22 -7.07 -4.48
CA PRO A 92 11.28 -7.72 -5.37
C PRO A 92 10.75 -8.98 -4.71
N PHE A 93 9.44 -9.01 -4.46
CA PHE A 93 8.79 -10.11 -3.76
C PHE A 93 7.85 -10.79 -4.73
N ASP A 94 8.37 -11.86 -5.34
CA ASP A 94 7.55 -12.84 -6.03
C ASP A 94 6.99 -13.79 -4.97
N ALA A 95 5.74 -13.57 -4.56
CA ALA A 95 5.08 -14.34 -3.51
C ALA A 95 5.09 -15.85 -3.79
N ALA A 96 5.05 -16.24 -5.07
CA ALA A 96 5.11 -17.63 -5.48
C ALA A 96 6.52 -18.21 -5.29
N LYS A 97 7.56 -17.53 -5.79
CA LYS A 97 8.95 -18.03 -5.71
C LYS A 97 9.58 -17.93 -4.32
N LEU A 98 9.27 -16.88 -3.57
CA LEU A 98 9.82 -16.70 -2.23
C LEU A 98 9.05 -17.55 -1.20
N GLY A 99 7.72 -17.68 -1.33
CA GLY A 99 6.89 -18.53 -0.48
C GLY A 99 7.21 -20.02 -0.59
N GLU A 100 7.67 -20.50 -1.75
CA GLU A 100 8.20 -21.85 -1.93
C GLU A 100 9.52 -22.12 -1.17
N ARG A 101 10.27 -21.06 -0.85
CA ARG A 101 11.63 -21.16 -0.27
C ARG A 101 11.69 -20.78 1.19
N LEU A 102 10.85 -19.85 1.62
CA LEU A 102 10.80 -19.26 2.95
C LEU A 102 9.33 -19.08 3.35
N ASP A 103 8.92 -19.78 4.40
CA ASP A 103 7.61 -19.57 5.01
C ASP A 103 7.61 -18.27 5.82
N ILE A 104 7.26 -17.16 5.16
CA ILE A 104 7.18 -15.83 5.77
C ILE A 104 5.99 -15.67 6.72
N THR A 105 5.19 -16.72 6.94
CA THR A 105 4.16 -16.73 7.99
C THR A 105 4.74 -17.14 9.35
N LYS A 106 6.03 -17.50 9.40
CA LYS A 106 6.74 -17.88 10.62
C LYS A 106 8.00 -17.04 10.83
N PRO A 107 8.48 -16.94 12.08
CA PRO A 107 9.80 -16.38 12.35
C PRO A 107 10.90 -17.06 11.54
N ILE A 108 11.75 -16.27 10.88
CA ILE A 108 12.90 -16.76 10.11
C ILE A 108 14.18 -16.32 10.83
N ARG A 109 15.02 -17.29 11.19
CA ARG A 109 16.31 -17.06 11.85
C ARG A 109 17.45 -17.41 10.92
N ILE A 110 18.34 -16.45 10.70
CA ILE A 110 19.58 -16.63 9.93
C ILE A 110 20.72 -16.16 10.82
N ASN A 111 21.34 -17.11 11.52
CA ASN A 111 22.42 -16.78 12.46
C ASN A 111 23.73 -16.38 11.77
N ASP A 112 23.91 -16.76 10.50
CA ASP A 112 25.07 -16.36 9.70
C ASP A 112 24.71 -16.36 8.21
N THR A 113 24.61 -15.17 7.62
CA THR A 113 24.25 -15.00 6.22
C THR A 113 25.30 -15.54 5.25
N SER A 114 26.56 -15.71 5.67
CA SER A 114 27.60 -16.29 4.80
C SER A 114 27.34 -17.77 4.49
N LYS A 115 26.59 -18.45 5.36
CA LYS A 115 26.23 -19.86 5.22
C LYS A 115 24.97 -20.08 4.39
N THR A 116 24.27 -19.01 4.00
CA THR A 116 23.07 -19.15 3.19
C THR A 116 23.39 -19.59 1.77
N LYS A 117 22.59 -20.54 1.26
CA LYS A 117 22.63 -20.98 -0.13
C LYS A 117 21.66 -20.19 -1.02
N ASP A 118 20.78 -19.40 -0.40
CA ASP A 118 19.78 -18.61 -1.11
C ASP A 118 20.44 -17.39 -1.77
N ALA A 119 20.44 -17.35 -3.11
CA ALA A 119 21.08 -16.29 -3.88
C ALA A 119 20.48 -14.90 -3.64
N THR A 120 19.16 -14.81 -3.46
CA THR A 120 18.44 -13.54 -3.23
C THR A 120 18.80 -13.01 -1.84
N LEU A 121 18.70 -13.86 -0.82
CA LEU A 121 19.09 -13.51 0.54
C LEU A 121 20.57 -13.13 0.62
N LYS A 122 21.44 -13.86 -0.08
CA LYS A 122 22.89 -13.56 -0.14
C LYS A 122 23.17 -12.21 -0.80
N PHE A 123 22.43 -11.86 -1.85
CA PHE A 123 22.53 -10.57 -2.52
C PHE A 123 22.17 -9.42 -1.57
N PHE A 124 20.99 -9.47 -0.95
CA PHE A 124 20.55 -8.43 -0.01
C PHE A 124 21.40 -8.37 1.25
N ALA A 125 21.79 -9.52 1.80
CA ALA A 125 22.69 -9.57 2.95
C ALA A 125 24.05 -8.91 2.64
N LYS A 126 24.59 -9.10 1.42
CA LYS A 126 25.81 -8.42 1.00
C LYS A 126 25.59 -6.91 0.79
N ALA A 127 24.51 -6.53 0.11
CA ALA A 127 24.20 -5.13 -0.19
C ALA A 127 23.95 -4.30 1.07
N LEU A 128 23.37 -4.91 2.10
CA LEU A 128 23.02 -4.28 3.37
C LEU A 128 23.96 -4.66 4.52
N GLU A 129 25.11 -5.24 4.19
CA GLU A 129 26.17 -5.71 5.11
C GLU A 129 25.66 -6.56 6.29
N THR A 130 24.58 -7.31 6.09
CA THR A 130 23.95 -8.12 7.14
C THR A 130 24.71 -9.42 7.35
N ARG A 131 25.16 -9.66 8.59
CA ARG A 131 25.87 -10.87 9.04
C ARG A 131 24.95 -11.88 9.70
N SER A 132 23.93 -11.43 10.42
CA SER A 132 22.82 -12.25 10.92
C SER A 132 21.50 -11.50 10.83
N LEU A 133 20.41 -12.23 10.70
CA LEU A 133 19.08 -11.70 10.42
C LEU A 133 18.01 -12.48 11.17
N LEU A 134 17.14 -11.76 11.87
CA LEU A 134 15.87 -12.26 12.39
C LEU A 134 14.73 -11.52 11.71
N ILE A 135 13.81 -12.27 11.11
CA ILE A 135 12.59 -11.72 10.51
C ILE A 135 11.40 -12.25 11.29
N ILE A 136 10.55 -11.33 11.75
CA ILE A 136 9.31 -11.64 12.47
C ILE A 136 8.13 -11.12 11.65
N PRO A 137 7.17 -11.96 11.28
CA PRO A 137 6.03 -11.52 10.50
C PRO A 137 4.98 -10.81 11.35
N ILE A 138 4.42 -9.75 10.80
CA ILE A 138 3.28 -9.02 11.37
C ILE A 138 2.04 -9.56 10.68
N ILE A 139 1.29 -10.41 11.40
CA ILE A 139 0.19 -11.19 10.82
C ILE A 139 -1.14 -10.77 11.43
N GLN A 140 -2.16 -10.70 10.59
CA GLN A 140 -3.54 -10.56 11.01
C GLN A 140 -4.46 -11.41 10.12
N ASN A 141 -5.36 -12.20 10.72
CA ASN A 141 -6.33 -13.04 9.98
C ASN A 141 -5.66 -13.85 8.86
N ASP A 142 -4.54 -14.49 9.17
CA ASP A 142 -3.72 -15.29 8.24
C ASP A 142 -3.09 -14.51 7.07
N ARG A 143 -3.17 -13.18 7.09
CA ARG A 143 -2.53 -12.28 6.13
C ARG A 143 -1.28 -11.64 6.75
N VAL A 144 -0.16 -11.72 6.03
CA VAL A 144 1.05 -10.96 6.37
C VAL A 144 0.82 -9.50 5.99
N LEU A 145 0.85 -8.61 6.98
CA LEU A 145 0.75 -7.15 6.81
C LEU A 145 2.11 -6.50 6.58
N GLY A 146 3.16 -7.11 7.12
CA GLY A 146 4.54 -6.66 7.00
C GLY A 146 5.50 -7.60 7.71
N LEU A 147 6.79 -7.25 7.71
CA LEU A 147 7.86 -7.98 8.35
C LEU A 147 8.69 -7.03 9.21
N LEU A 148 9.10 -7.48 10.40
CA LEU A 148 10.04 -6.79 11.27
C LEU A 148 11.41 -7.47 11.14
N GLY A 149 12.40 -6.73 10.65
CA GLY A 149 13.77 -7.20 10.45
C GLY A 149 14.71 -6.70 11.55
N LEU A 150 15.53 -7.60 12.10
CA LEU A 150 16.66 -7.25 12.96
C LEU A 150 17.95 -7.79 12.35
N HIS A 151 18.97 -6.94 12.30
CA HIS A 151 20.23 -7.22 11.64
C HIS A 151 21.40 -6.90 12.56
N ASP A 152 22.40 -7.79 12.58
CA ASP A 152 23.76 -7.43 12.97
C ASP A 152 24.62 -7.36 11.73
N THR A 153 25.49 -6.34 11.63
CA THR A 153 26.30 -6.06 10.43
C THR A 153 27.78 -6.37 10.60
N HIS A 154 28.22 -6.60 11.84
CA HIS A 154 29.63 -6.86 12.15
C HIS A 154 29.91 -8.36 12.36
N GLU A 155 29.13 -9.00 13.22
CA GLU A 155 29.34 -10.40 13.61
C GLU A 155 28.07 -11.23 13.41
N ALA A 156 28.25 -12.55 13.29
CA ALA A 156 27.16 -13.49 13.28
C ALA A 156 26.61 -13.67 14.70
N ARG A 157 25.29 -13.56 14.87
CA ARG A 157 24.60 -13.74 16.15
C ARG A 157 23.64 -14.92 16.12
N VAL A 158 23.53 -15.61 17.26
CA VAL A 158 22.45 -16.58 17.50
C VAL A 158 21.24 -15.86 18.09
N TRP A 159 20.09 -15.96 17.41
CA TRP A 159 18.82 -15.42 17.91
C TRP A 159 18.13 -16.40 18.85
N LEU A 160 17.88 -15.96 20.08
CA LEU A 160 17.33 -16.79 21.15
C LEU A 160 15.81 -16.93 21.05
N ASP A 161 15.27 -18.01 21.61
CA ASP A 161 13.82 -18.25 21.62
C ASP A 161 13.06 -17.15 22.37
N GLU A 162 13.63 -16.62 23.45
CA GLU A 162 13.01 -15.53 24.19
C GLU A 162 12.99 -14.21 23.42
N GLU A 163 13.99 -13.95 22.58
CA GLU A 163 14.03 -12.77 21.69
C GLU A 163 12.93 -12.88 20.63
N VAL A 164 12.76 -14.07 20.06
CA VAL A 164 11.71 -14.34 19.08
C VAL A 164 10.32 -14.21 19.72
N ALA A 165 10.10 -14.86 20.85
CA ALA A 165 8.80 -14.81 21.54
C ALA A 165 8.40 -13.37 21.94
N PHE A 166 9.37 -12.57 22.38
CA PHE A 166 9.17 -11.15 22.66
C PHE A 166 8.77 -10.39 21.39
N LEU A 167 9.52 -10.53 20.31
CA LEU A 167 9.25 -9.81 19.06
C LEU A 167 7.94 -10.24 18.41
N GLU A 168 7.58 -11.52 18.47
CA GLU A 168 6.25 -11.99 18.04
C GLU A 168 5.14 -11.31 18.84
N SER A 169 5.36 -11.07 20.13
CA SER A 169 4.41 -10.32 20.95
C SER A 169 4.29 -8.86 20.53
N ILE A 170 5.39 -8.22 20.15
CA ILE A 170 5.36 -6.86 19.62
C ILE A 170 4.70 -6.83 18.24
N ALA A 171 5.00 -7.79 17.36
CA ALA A 171 4.41 -7.91 16.03
C ALA A 171 2.87 -8.06 16.09
N ARG A 172 2.34 -8.83 17.04
CA ARG A 172 0.88 -8.90 17.29
C ARG A 172 0.27 -7.53 17.63
N GLN A 173 0.98 -6.71 18.38
CA GLN A 173 0.53 -5.38 18.76
C GLN A 173 0.62 -4.39 17.58
N MET A 174 1.67 -4.49 16.77
CA MET A 174 1.80 -3.73 15.53
C MET A 174 0.69 -4.08 14.54
N ALA A 175 0.27 -5.35 14.46
CA ALA A 175 -0.86 -5.78 13.64
C ALA A 175 -2.18 -5.10 14.06
N ILE A 176 -2.37 -4.80 15.35
CA ILE A 176 -3.51 -3.99 15.81
C ILE A 176 -3.38 -2.55 15.31
N GLY A 177 -2.19 -1.93 15.42
CA GLY A 177 -1.95 -0.58 14.89
C GLY A 177 -2.23 -0.46 13.38
N TYR A 178 -1.85 -1.46 12.58
CA TYR A 178 -2.16 -1.50 11.15
C TYR A 178 -3.67 -1.62 10.83
N GLN A 179 -4.46 -2.22 11.71
CA GLN A 179 -5.93 -2.28 11.54
C GLN A 179 -6.57 -0.91 11.67
N TYR A 180 -6.13 -0.14 12.67
CA TYR A 180 -6.67 1.20 12.90
C TYR A 180 -6.41 2.12 11.71
N THR A 181 -5.24 2.04 11.09
CA THR A 181 -4.95 2.81 9.86
C THR A 181 -5.81 2.36 8.70
N SER A 182 -5.95 1.05 8.48
CA SER A 182 -6.77 0.54 7.38
C SER A 182 -8.24 0.96 7.53
N LEU A 183 -8.80 0.85 8.73
CA LEU A 183 -10.17 1.29 9.05
C LEU A 183 -10.33 2.80 8.87
N TYR A 184 -9.39 3.59 9.39
CA TYR A 184 -9.45 5.05 9.29
C TYR A 184 -9.31 5.54 7.84
N VAL A 185 -8.35 5.00 7.08
CA VAL A 185 -8.15 5.34 5.66
C VAL A 185 -9.40 5.01 4.85
N ASN A 186 -10.00 3.83 5.08
CA ASN A 186 -11.24 3.46 4.43
C ASN A 186 -12.40 4.40 4.81
N GLN A 187 -12.51 4.77 6.09
CA GLN A 187 -13.53 5.71 6.56
C GLN A 187 -13.35 7.11 5.94
N GLU A 188 -12.11 7.58 5.83
CA GLU A 188 -11.81 8.87 5.20
C GLU A 188 -12.12 8.84 3.70
N GLN A 189 -11.78 7.76 3.00
CA GLN A 189 -12.13 7.56 1.59
C GLN A 189 -13.65 7.57 1.37
N GLU A 190 -14.41 6.83 2.18
CA GLU A 190 -15.88 6.80 2.09
C GLU A 190 -16.51 8.15 2.45
N SER A 191 -15.95 8.88 3.41
CA SER A 191 -16.37 10.26 3.74
C SER A 191 -16.11 11.20 2.56
N ARG A 192 -14.92 11.15 1.95
CA ARG A 192 -14.58 11.92 0.74
C ARG A 192 -15.53 11.60 -0.40
N ARG A 193 -15.84 10.32 -0.61
CA ARG A 193 -16.80 9.85 -1.62
C ARG A 193 -18.21 10.40 -1.36
N THR A 194 -18.68 10.30 -0.12
CA THR A 194 -20.01 10.80 0.27
C THR A 194 -20.11 12.31 0.10
N ASN A 195 -19.08 13.06 0.51
CA ASN A 195 -19.03 14.51 0.34
C ASN A 195 -19.03 14.91 -1.14
N ALA A 196 -18.29 14.19 -1.99
CA ALA A 196 -18.31 14.43 -3.43
C ALA A 196 -19.71 14.16 -4.03
N LEU A 197 -20.40 13.10 -3.60
CA LEU A 197 -21.76 12.81 -4.04
C LEU A 197 -22.76 13.88 -3.58
N LEU A 198 -22.64 14.36 -2.34
CA LEU A 198 -23.46 15.46 -1.82
C LEU A 198 -23.19 16.78 -2.56
N GLU A 199 -21.93 17.07 -2.88
CA GLU A 199 -21.53 18.23 -3.69
C GLU A 199 -22.15 18.18 -5.10
N ILE A 200 -22.12 17.00 -5.74
CA ILE A 200 -22.79 16.74 -7.02
C ILE A 200 -24.31 16.94 -6.89
N ALA A 201 -24.94 16.34 -5.87
CA ALA A 201 -26.38 16.45 -5.63
C ALA A 201 -26.83 17.89 -5.35
N ASN A 202 -26.02 18.66 -4.60
CA ASN A 202 -26.29 20.07 -4.33
C ASN A 202 -26.13 20.93 -5.58
N THR A 203 -25.14 20.65 -6.42
CA THR A 203 -24.94 21.33 -7.71
C THR A 203 -26.13 21.07 -8.65
N LEU A 204 -26.64 19.83 -8.68
CA LEU A 204 -27.85 19.47 -9.43
C LEU A 204 -29.12 20.17 -8.90
N ASN A 205 -29.22 20.40 -7.58
CA ASN A 205 -30.39 21.02 -6.94
C ASN A 205 -30.37 22.56 -6.96
N SER A 206 -29.20 23.19 -7.01
CA SER A 206 -29.09 24.65 -7.17
C SER A 206 -29.47 25.02 -8.60
N HIS A 207 -30.65 25.63 -8.78
CA HIS A 207 -31.25 26.03 -10.06
C HIS A 207 -30.34 26.92 -10.90
N SER A 208 -29.40 26.29 -11.59
CA SER A 208 -28.39 26.90 -12.45
C SER A 208 -28.47 26.19 -13.79
N ASP A 209 -28.17 26.91 -14.87
CA ASP A 209 -28.22 26.44 -16.25
C ASP A 209 -27.60 25.02 -16.36
N PHE A 210 -28.28 24.12 -17.08
CA PHE A 210 -27.90 22.71 -17.23
C PHE A 210 -26.42 22.55 -17.61
N LYS A 211 -25.92 23.51 -18.40
CA LYS A 211 -24.53 23.62 -18.83
C LYS A 211 -23.53 23.83 -17.67
N ASP A 212 -23.84 24.71 -16.72
CA ASP A 212 -22.95 24.97 -15.58
C ASP A 212 -22.85 23.75 -14.66
N VAL A 213 -23.96 23.03 -14.52
CA VAL A 213 -24.04 21.81 -13.72
C VAL A 213 -23.24 20.69 -14.39
N SER A 214 -23.43 20.47 -15.68
CA SER A 214 -22.72 19.42 -16.41
C SER A 214 -21.21 19.67 -16.44
N GLU A 215 -20.77 20.91 -16.63
CA GLU A 215 -19.35 21.28 -16.59
C GLU A 215 -18.70 20.91 -15.26
N ARG A 216 -19.32 21.28 -14.14
CA ARG A 216 -18.79 20.99 -12.80
C ARG A 216 -18.77 19.50 -12.49
N VAL A 217 -19.81 18.77 -12.88
CA VAL A 217 -19.89 17.32 -12.65
C VAL A 217 -18.78 16.59 -13.40
N VAL A 218 -18.55 16.92 -14.67
CA VAL A 218 -17.50 16.28 -15.49
C VAL A 218 -16.12 16.60 -14.95
N GLU A 219 -15.83 17.88 -14.64
CA GLU A 219 -14.56 18.29 -14.05
C GLU A 219 -14.25 17.54 -12.75
N ARG A 220 -15.25 17.41 -11.87
CA ARG A 220 -15.09 16.69 -10.61
C ARG A 220 -14.88 15.19 -10.81
N ALA A 221 -15.62 14.58 -11.73
CA ALA A 221 -15.47 13.17 -12.05
C ALA A 221 -14.06 12.85 -12.57
N ILE A 222 -13.51 13.68 -13.47
CA ILE A 222 -12.13 13.56 -13.97
C ILE A 222 -11.13 13.58 -12.81
N GLY A 223 -11.24 14.58 -11.92
CA GLY A 223 -10.33 14.71 -10.79
C GLY A 223 -10.40 13.55 -9.79
N LEU A 224 -11.58 12.94 -9.60
CA LEU A 224 -11.76 11.81 -8.68
C LEU A 224 -11.14 10.51 -9.20
N VAL A 225 -11.23 10.25 -10.51
CA VAL A 225 -10.74 9.00 -11.11
C VAL A 225 -9.33 9.12 -11.68
N GLY A 226 -8.76 10.33 -11.68
CA GLY A 226 -7.44 10.59 -12.27
C GLY A 226 -7.41 10.44 -13.79
N ALA A 227 -8.53 10.69 -14.47
CA ALA A 227 -8.58 10.65 -15.93
C ALA A 227 -7.90 11.88 -16.54
N ASP A 228 -7.40 11.76 -17.76
CA ASP A 228 -6.84 12.89 -18.51
C ASP A 228 -7.92 13.85 -19.05
N TYR A 229 -9.14 13.32 -19.27
CA TYR A 229 -10.30 14.09 -19.75
C TYR A 229 -11.61 13.33 -19.50
N GLY A 230 -12.72 14.03 -19.68
CA GLY A 230 -14.08 13.51 -19.51
C GLY A 230 -15.08 14.26 -20.38
N ALA A 231 -16.17 13.57 -20.71
CA ALA A 231 -17.20 14.06 -21.61
C ALA A 231 -18.60 13.66 -21.11
N LEU A 232 -19.58 14.54 -21.26
CA LEU A 232 -21.00 14.24 -21.04
C LEU A 232 -21.77 14.45 -22.34
N GLY A 233 -22.44 13.39 -22.79
CA GLY A 233 -23.34 13.43 -23.94
C GLY A 233 -24.80 13.35 -23.52
N VAL A 234 -25.67 14.07 -24.22
CA VAL A 234 -27.11 14.11 -23.99
C VAL A 234 -27.82 13.52 -25.19
N LEU A 235 -28.74 12.59 -24.92
CA LEU A 235 -29.59 11.99 -25.93
C LEU A 235 -30.75 12.93 -26.26
N ASP A 236 -31.10 13.03 -27.54
CA ASP A 236 -32.34 13.66 -27.95
C ASP A 236 -33.56 12.82 -27.50
N GLN A 237 -34.76 13.40 -27.59
CA GLN A 237 -36.00 12.73 -27.18
C GLN A 237 -36.28 11.43 -27.95
N SER A 238 -35.68 11.26 -29.14
CA SER A 238 -35.83 10.05 -29.95
C SER A 238 -34.87 8.94 -29.52
N GLY A 239 -33.86 9.25 -28.71
CA GLY A 239 -32.79 8.34 -28.32
C GLY A 239 -31.86 7.95 -29.47
N LYS A 240 -31.93 8.66 -30.60
CA LYS A 240 -31.16 8.33 -31.83
C LYS A 240 -29.98 9.25 -32.05
N ARG A 241 -30.01 10.46 -31.49
CA ARG A 241 -28.89 11.40 -31.60
C ARG A 241 -28.33 11.69 -30.23
N ILE A 242 -27.01 11.71 -30.15
CA ILE A 242 -26.27 12.17 -28.97
C ILE A 242 -25.54 13.46 -29.32
N SER A 243 -25.78 14.52 -28.54
CA SER A 243 -24.97 15.74 -28.60
C SER A 243 -23.99 15.75 -27.44
N LEU A 244 -22.77 16.21 -27.71
CA LEU A 244 -21.79 16.44 -26.65
C LEU A 244 -22.17 17.74 -25.93
N GLU A 245 -22.55 17.64 -24.67
CA GLU A 245 -22.93 18.80 -23.86
C GLU A 245 -21.71 19.42 -23.18
N THR A 246 -20.82 18.56 -22.65
CA THR A 246 -19.68 19.01 -21.86
C THR A 246 -18.47 18.18 -22.16
N PHE A 247 -17.33 18.85 -22.23
CA PHE A 247 -16.03 18.24 -22.40
C PHE A 247 -14.98 19.01 -21.59
N LYS A 248 -14.21 18.31 -20.76
CA LYS A 248 -13.16 18.91 -19.93
C LYS A 248 -11.92 18.02 -19.94
N SER A 249 -10.75 18.65 -19.80
CA SER A 249 -9.48 17.97 -19.58
C SER A 249 -9.05 18.14 -18.12
N ALA A 250 -8.21 17.24 -17.64
CA ALA A 250 -7.43 17.49 -16.45
C ALA A 250 -6.49 18.69 -16.68
N GLU A 251 -6.09 19.33 -15.57
CA GLU A 251 -5.20 20.48 -15.60
C GLU A 251 -3.83 20.11 -16.22
N GLY A 252 -3.34 20.92 -17.16
CA GLY A 252 -2.07 20.68 -17.85
C GLY A 252 -2.14 19.74 -19.07
N ILE A 253 -3.26 19.06 -19.32
CA ILE A 253 -3.45 18.22 -20.50
C ILE A 253 -3.83 19.07 -21.72
N LYS A 254 -3.06 18.97 -22.81
CA LYS A 254 -3.35 19.65 -24.09
C LYS A 254 -3.96 18.66 -25.08
N LEU A 255 -5.28 18.75 -25.29
CA LEU A 255 -6.03 17.81 -26.14
C LEU A 255 -5.96 18.08 -27.66
N GLY A 256 -5.14 19.03 -28.09
CA GLY A 256 -4.70 19.21 -29.49
C GLY A 256 -5.80 19.07 -30.56
N LYS A 257 -5.69 18.02 -31.41
CA LYS A 257 -6.60 17.74 -32.54
C LYS A 257 -8.01 17.32 -32.13
N MET A 258 -8.19 16.82 -30.90
CA MET A 258 -9.45 16.24 -30.43
C MET A 258 -10.54 17.32 -30.30
N LEU A 259 -10.19 18.51 -29.78
CA LEU A 259 -11.09 19.68 -29.72
C LEU A 259 -11.61 20.10 -31.10
N LYS A 260 -10.76 20.05 -32.14
CA LYS A 260 -11.15 20.39 -33.52
C LYS A 260 -12.11 19.38 -34.14
N MET A 261 -12.03 18.12 -33.73
CA MET A 261 -12.99 17.11 -34.15
C MET A 261 -14.36 17.40 -33.51
N PHE A 262 -14.41 17.78 -32.23
CA PHE A 262 -15.67 18.07 -31.55
C PHE A 262 -16.39 19.31 -32.09
N ASP A 263 -15.66 20.38 -32.45
CA ASP A 263 -16.24 21.56 -33.13
C ASP A 263 -16.92 21.21 -34.48
N GLN A 264 -16.47 20.16 -35.18
CA GLN A 264 -17.12 19.68 -36.41
C GLN A 264 -18.42 18.89 -36.14
N TYR A 265 -18.59 18.34 -34.93
CA TYR A 265 -19.72 17.49 -34.54
C TYR A 265 -20.73 18.17 -33.60
N ASP A 266 -20.66 19.50 -33.47
CA ASP A 266 -21.51 20.36 -32.63
C ASP A 266 -23.03 20.22 -32.89
N LYS A 267 -23.44 19.49 -33.94
CA LYS A 267 -24.85 19.19 -34.28
C LYS A 267 -25.36 17.84 -33.75
N GLY A 268 -24.56 17.15 -32.94
CA GLY A 268 -24.82 15.80 -32.46
C GLY A 268 -24.59 14.73 -33.54
N VAL A 269 -24.36 13.50 -33.09
CA VAL A 269 -24.09 12.36 -33.97
C VAL A 269 -25.22 11.34 -33.88
N ASP A 270 -25.56 10.76 -35.03
CA ASP A 270 -26.49 9.64 -35.09
C ASP A 270 -25.82 8.41 -34.49
N ILE A 271 -26.44 7.86 -33.44
CA ILE A 271 -25.92 6.75 -32.66
C ILE A 271 -25.83 5.48 -33.51
N ASP A 272 -26.75 5.32 -34.48
CA ASP A 272 -26.75 4.17 -35.38
C ASP A 272 -25.59 4.25 -36.40
N SER A 273 -24.94 5.41 -36.55
CA SER A 273 -23.68 5.55 -37.31
C SER A 273 -22.49 4.92 -36.58
N PHE A 274 -22.62 4.62 -35.28
CA PHE A 274 -21.61 3.92 -34.48
C PHE A 274 -22.22 2.65 -33.89
N ALA A 275 -22.30 1.60 -34.71
CA ALA A 275 -22.95 0.32 -34.36
C ALA A 275 -22.54 -0.24 -32.98
N THR A 276 -21.30 -0.01 -32.53
CA THR A 276 -20.81 -0.44 -31.22
C THR A 276 -21.35 0.41 -30.06
N LEU A 277 -21.51 1.73 -30.24
CA LEU A 277 -22.06 2.64 -29.21
C LEU A 277 -23.59 2.52 -29.10
N GLY A 278 -24.28 2.22 -30.21
CA GLY A 278 -25.75 2.16 -30.23
C GLY A 278 -26.36 1.06 -29.38
N ASN A 279 -25.72 -0.11 -29.30
CA ASN A 279 -26.19 -1.17 -28.41
C ASN A 279 -25.93 -0.86 -26.92
N ILE A 280 -24.91 -0.05 -26.62
CA ILE A 280 -24.47 0.24 -25.25
C ILE A 280 -25.33 1.33 -24.61
N LEU A 281 -25.62 2.38 -25.38
CA LEU A 281 -26.51 3.47 -24.94
C LEU A 281 -27.96 3.00 -24.74
N ARG A 282 -28.42 2.00 -25.53
CA ARG A 282 -29.78 1.43 -25.41
C ARG A 282 -29.94 0.48 -24.22
N ASP A 283 -28.88 -0.26 -23.86
CA ASP A 283 -28.90 -1.26 -22.79
C ASP A 283 -28.57 -0.69 -21.40
N GLY A 284 -28.08 0.56 -21.30
CA GLY A 284 -27.73 1.20 -20.03
C GLY A 284 -26.54 0.55 -19.30
N LYS A 285 -25.67 -0.16 -20.02
CA LYS A 285 -24.51 -0.88 -19.46
C LYS A 285 -23.26 -0.01 -19.48
N THR A 286 -22.50 -0.04 -18.39
CA THR A 286 -21.16 0.57 -18.33
C THR A 286 -20.17 -0.25 -19.16
N LEU A 287 -19.45 0.41 -20.05
CA LEU A 287 -18.37 -0.21 -20.83
C LEU A 287 -17.02 0.28 -20.31
N LYS A 288 -16.13 -0.67 -20.02
CA LYS A 288 -14.71 -0.41 -19.79
C LYS A 288 -13.95 -0.93 -21.00
N LEU A 289 -13.30 -0.03 -21.75
CA LEU A 289 -12.40 -0.41 -22.83
C LEU A 289 -10.98 -0.24 -22.35
N VAL A 290 -10.21 -1.31 -22.42
CA VAL A 290 -8.75 -1.29 -22.24
C VAL A 290 -8.09 -1.45 -23.60
N ASP A 291 -6.87 -0.93 -23.74
CA ASP A 291 -6.17 -0.86 -25.01
C ASP A 291 -6.09 -2.22 -25.71
N SER A 292 -5.96 -3.31 -24.95
CA SER A 292 -5.94 -4.69 -25.44
C SER A 292 -7.23 -5.19 -26.09
N GLU A 293 -8.37 -4.53 -25.86
CA GLU A 293 -9.70 -4.93 -26.33
C GLU A 293 -10.24 -4.04 -27.47
N MET A 294 -9.57 -2.94 -27.78
CA MET A 294 -9.97 -2.06 -28.90
C MET A 294 -9.60 -2.67 -30.26
N PRO A 295 -10.46 -2.59 -31.28
CA PRO A 295 -10.10 -2.96 -32.65
C PRO A 295 -8.85 -2.21 -33.13
N LEU A 296 -7.96 -2.90 -33.87
CA LEU A 296 -6.71 -2.34 -34.40
C LEU A 296 -6.91 -1.04 -35.20
N THR A 297 -8.07 -0.85 -35.81
CA THR A 297 -8.46 0.35 -36.55
C THR A 297 -8.66 1.60 -35.67
N ILE A 298 -8.92 1.43 -34.37
CA ILE A 298 -9.08 2.54 -33.41
C ILE A 298 -7.75 2.84 -32.70
N ARG A 299 -6.86 1.85 -32.55
CA ARG A 299 -5.54 2.02 -31.90
C ARG A 299 -4.51 2.79 -32.74
N LEU A 300 -4.79 3.03 -34.02
CA LEU A 300 -3.86 3.64 -34.98
C LEU A 300 -4.15 5.13 -35.26
N PHE A 301 -5.04 5.77 -34.47
CA PHE A 301 -5.35 7.21 -34.56
C PHE A 301 -4.89 7.99 -33.34
#